data_AF-A0A969ALY2-F1
#
_entry.id   AF-A0A969ALY2-F1
#
_cell.length_a   1.000
_cell.length_b   1.000
_cell.length_c   1.000
_cell.angle_alpha   90.00
_cell.angle_beta   90.00
_cell.angle_gamma   90.00
#
_symmetry.space_group_name_H-M   'P 1'
#
loop_
_entity.id
_entity.type
_entity.pdbx_description
1 polymer ?
#
loop_
_entity_poly.entity_id
_entity_poly.type
_entity_poly.pdbx_seq_one_letter_code
_entity_poly.pdbx_strand_id
1 'polypeptide(L)'
;MRPHPRGERRTACISTQVGCGVGCIFCASGAEGVIRNLTAAEIVEQAFWLRTLAGGKLTNLVVMGMGEPLHNTAALLEALRLLQEPAGMDLGTRRITVSTSGPVRGFEEFLAAARVLPEFGRPAIRRSAPSSCA
;
A
#
# COMPACT_ATOMS: atom_id res chain seq x y z
N MET A 1 13.46 10.25 -8.30
CA MET A 1 12.55 10.94 -7.35
C MET A 1 12.49 12.42 -7.69
N ARG A 2 11.36 12.91 -8.22
CA ARG A 2 11.17 14.36 -8.42
C ARG A 2 10.56 14.98 -7.16
N PRO A 3 10.99 16.17 -6.73
CA PRO A 3 10.35 16.89 -5.63
C PRO A 3 8.89 17.24 -5.99
N HIS A 4 8.00 17.18 -5.01
CA HIS A 4 6.61 17.59 -5.20
C HIS A 4 6.48 19.13 -5.18
N PRO A 5 5.65 19.77 -6.03
CA PRO A 5 5.57 21.24 -6.12
C PRO A 5 5.11 21.97 -4.83
N ARG A 6 4.59 21.23 -3.84
CA ARG A 6 4.05 21.77 -2.56
C ARG A 6 4.94 21.52 -1.34
N GLY A 7 6.25 21.26 -1.52
CA GLY A 7 7.25 21.14 -0.44
C GLY A 7 8.11 19.85 -0.48
N GLU A 8 8.95 19.63 0.55
CA GLU A 8 9.86 18.46 0.74
C GLU A 8 9.15 17.10 0.93
N ARG A 9 7.94 16.89 0.38
CA ARG A 9 7.26 15.59 0.46
C ARG A 9 7.95 14.57 -0.45
N ARG A 10 8.33 13.43 0.11
CA ARG A 10 8.82 12.26 -0.63
C ARG A 10 7.89 11.08 -0.35
N THR A 11 7.22 10.63 -1.41
CA THR A 11 6.22 9.57 -1.34
C THR A 11 6.75 8.30 -1.96
N ALA A 12 6.71 7.19 -1.21
CA ALA A 12 6.99 5.86 -1.72
C ALA A 12 5.70 5.26 -2.29
N CYS A 13 5.77 4.75 -3.51
CA CYS A 13 4.72 3.93 -4.10
C CYS A 13 5.15 2.47 -3.98
N ILE A 14 4.38 1.66 -3.23
CA ILE A 14 4.71 0.25 -2.98
C ILE A 14 3.66 -0.68 -3.57
N SER A 15 4.11 -1.89 -3.92
CA SER A 15 3.31 -2.96 -4.49
C SER A 15 2.94 -3.98 -3.41
N THR A 16 1.85 -4.73 -3.63
CA THR A 16 1.37 -5.80 -2.75
C THR A 16 1.34 -7.17 -3.42
N GLN A 17 1.44 -7.21 -4.75
CA GLN A 17 1.45 -8.43 -5.55
C GLN A 17 2.43 -8.28 -6.71
N VAL A 18 2.83 -9.40 -7.29
CA VAL A 18 3.47 -9.45 -8.62
C VAL A 18 2.34 -9.65 -9.63
N GLY A 19 2.07 -8.62 -10.43
CA GLY A 19 0.87 -8.52 -11.26
C GLY A 19 -0.36 -8.06 -10.46
N CYS A 20 -1.54 -8.13 -11.08
CA CYS A 20 -2.81 -7.77 -10.45
C CYS A 20 -3.98 -8.58 -11.05
N GLY A 21 -4.72 -9.26 -10.18
CA GLY A 21 -5.84 -10.13 -10.59
C GLY A 21 -7.16 -9.40 -10.87
N VAL A 22 -7.21 -8.06 -10.70
CA VAL A 22 -8.43 -7.26 -10.90
C VAL A 22 -8.72 -7.02 -12.39
N GLY A 23 -7.73 -7.12 -13.27
CA GLY A 23 -7.96 -7.02 -14.72
C GLY A 23 -8.51 -5.68 -15.20
N CYS A 24 -8.22 -4.55 -14.53
CA CYS A 24 -8.68 -3.24 -14.99
C CYS A 24 -8.11 -2.93 -16.39
N ILE A 25 -8.99 -2.60 -17.35
CA ILE A 25 -8.65 -2.47 -18.78
C ILE A 25 -7.62 -1.38 -19.09
N PHE A 26 -7.48 -0.41 -18.18
CA PHE A 26 -6.55 0.72 -18.31
C PHE A 26 -5.24 0.48 -17.56
N CYS A 27 -5.11 -0.61 -16.80
CA CYS A 27 -3.99 -0.88 -15.92
C CYS A 27 -3.06 -1.92 -16.55
N ALA A 28 -1.82 -1.53 -16.86
CA ALA A 28 -0.81 -2.44 -17.40
C ALA A 28 -0.57 -3.65 -16.48
N SER A 29 -0.54 -3.44 -15.15
CA SER A 29 -0.36 -4.52 -14.17
C SER A 29 -1.53 -5.51 -14.12
N GLY A 30 -2.70 -5.13 -14.65
CA GLY A 30 -3.87 -6.02 -14.77
C GLY A 30 -3.86 -6.87 -16.04
N ALA A 31 -3.02 -6.54 -17.03
CA ALA A 31 -3.03 -7.19 -18.35
C ALA A 31 -2.53 -8.65 -18.29
N GLU A 32 -1.55 -8.94 -17.44
CA GLU A 32 -0.93 -10.27 -17.32
C GLU A 32 -1.47 -11.08 -16.12
N GLY A 33 -2.50 -10.57 -15.45
CA GLY A 33 -3.08 -11.20 -14.25
C GLY A 33 -2.16 -11.15 -13.03
N VAL A 34 -2.45 -12.00 -12.04
CA VAL A 34 -1.64 -12.11 -10.81
C VAL A 34 -0.79 -13.37 -10.83
N ILE A 35 0.49 -13.22 -10.50
CA ILE A 35 1.43 -14.34 -10.37
C ILE A 35 1.45 -14.81 -8.92
N ARG A 36 1.68 -13.89 -7.97
CA ARG A 36 1.69 -14.20 -6.53
C ARG A 36 1.50 -12.96 -5.65
N ASN A 37 1.12 -13.21 -4.40
CA ASN A 37 1.16 -12.22 -3.33
C ASN A 37 2.60 -11.98 -2.87
N LEU A 38 2.89 -10.74 -2.46
CA LEU A 38 4.12 -10.41 -1.74
C LEU A 38 3.97 -10.74 -0.26
N THR A 39 5.06 -11.17 0.36
CA THR A 39 5.16 -11.31 1.81
C THR A 39 5.23 -9.94 2.49
N ALA A 40 4.94 -9.88 3.79
CA ALA A 40 5.09 -8.64 4.54
C ALA A 40 6.52 -8.08 4.47
N ALA A 41 7.54 -8.96 4.49
CA ALA A 41 8.93 -8.58 4.34
C ALA A 41 9.22 -7.93 2.99
N GLU A 42 8.73 -8.49 1.88
CA GLU A 42 8.89 -7.92 0.53
C GLU A 42 8.16 -6.56 0.38
N ILE A 43 7.04 -6.37 1.07
CA ILE A 43 6.31 -5.09 1.09
C ILE A 43 7.11 -4.03 1.86
N VAL A 44 7.62 -4.39 3.04
CA VAL A 44 8.42 -3.52 3.90
C VAL A 44 9.76 -3.16 3.23
N GLU A 45 10.42 -4.12 2.61
CA GLU A 45 11.70 -3.95 1.92
C GLU A 45 11.63 -2.86 0.84
N GLN A 46 10.53 -2.78 0.08
CA GLN A 46 10.33 -1.71 -0.91
C GLN A 46 10.40 -0.32 -0.26
N ALA A 47 9.76 -0.14 0.90
CA ALA A 47 9.77 1.15 1.59
C ALA A 47 11.17 1.50 2.15
N PHE A 48 11.90 0.51 2.67
CA PHE A 48 13.28 0.69 3.13
C PHE A 48 14.22 1.10 2.00
N TRP A 49 14.22 0.38 0.88
CA TRP A 49 15.04 0.74 -0.28
C TRP A 49 14.69 2.12 -0.82
N LEU A 50 13.40 2.44 -0.93
CA LEU A 50 12.95 3.76 -1.37
C LEU A 50 13.38 4.86 -0.38
N ARG A 51 13.40 4.61 0.93
CA ARG A 51 13.93 5.57 1.90
C ARG A 51 15.42 5.82 1.70
N THR A 52 16.19 4.77 1.47
CA THR A 52 17.64 4.86 1.20
C THR A 52 17.92 5.66 -0.07
N LEU A 53 17.21 5.35 -1.16
CA LEU A 53 17.28 6.12 -2.42
C LEU A 53 16.81 7.57 -2.25
N ALA A 54 15.91 7.81 -1.29
CA ALA A 54 15.47 9.13 -0.87
C ALA A 54 16.41 9.79 0.15
N GLY A 55 17.65 9.32 0.33
CA GLY A 55 18.61 9.92 1.28
C GLY A 55 18.05 10.03 2.71
N GLY A 56 17.29 9.03 3.15
CA GLY A 56 16.70 8.96 4.49
C GLY A 56 15.38 9.72 4.67
N LYS A 57 15.01 10.62 3.75
CA LYS A 57 13.87 11.55 3.88
C LYS A 57 12.57 11.01 3.27
N LEU A 58 12.07 9.85 3.70
CA LEU A 58 10.74 9.37 3.25
C LEU A 58 9.64 9.93 4.16
N THR A 59 8.67 10.65 3.59
CA THR A 59 7.62 11.32 4.38
C THR A 59 6.26 10.66 4.24
N ASN A 60 5.98 9.99 3.13
CA ASN A 60 4.66 9.47 2.79
C ASN A 60 4.77 8.11 2.12
N LEU A 61 3.72 7.31 2.26
CA LEU A 61 3.63 5.99 1.66
C LEU A 61 2.25 5.81 1.03
N VAL A 62 2.23 5.34 -0.21
CA VAL A 62 1.01 5.00 -0.93
C VAL A 62 1.09 3.56 -1.42
N VAL A 63 0.03 2.80 -1.16
CA VAL A 63 -0.13 1.44 -1.65
C VAL A 63 -0.89 1.52 -2.98
N MET A 64 -0.15 1.86 -4.03
CA MET A 64 -0.65 2.16 -5.38
C MET A 64 0.24 1.56 -6.48
N GLY A 65 1.16 0.66 -6.09
CA GLY A 65 2.00 -0.07 -7.03
C GLY A 65 1.23 -1.21 -7.70
N MET A 66 1.89 -2.33 -7.90
CA MET A 66 1.26 -3.52 -8.47
C MET A 66 0.40 -4.25 -7.42
N GLY A 67 -0.73 -4.76 -7.88
CA GLY A 67 -1.66 -5.58 -7.09
C GLY A 67 -2.83 -4.82 -6.48
N GLU A 68 -3.82 -5.60 -6.07
CA GLU A 68 -4.93 -5.14 -5.24
C GLU A 68 -4.60 -5.38 -3.76
N PRO A 69 -4.41 -4.31 -2.97
CA PRO A 69 -3.98 -4.45 -1.58
C PRO A 69 -4.90 -5.32 -0.73
N LEU A 70 -6.22 -5.27 -0.99
CA LEU A 70 -7.21 -6.04 -0.25
C LEU A 70 -7.34 -7.51 -0.69
N HIS A 71 -6.62 -7.93 -1.74
CA HIS A 71 -6.40 -9.36 -2.05
C HIS A 71 -5.19 -9.93 -1.28
N ASN A 72 -4.44 -9.07 -0.59
CA ASN A 72 -3.28 -9.45 0.24
C ASN A 72 -3.34 -8.79 1.62
N THR A 73 -4.53 -8.73 2.21
CA THR A 73 -4.82 -7.98 3.44
C THR A 73 -3.94 -8.38 4.62
N ALA A 74 -3.71 -9.68 4.84
CA ALA A 74 -2.92 -10.16 5.98
C ALA A 74 -1.46 -9.67 5.91
N ALA A 75 -0.79 -9.87 4.78
CA ALA A 75 0.60 -9.43 4.60
C ALA A 75 0.70 -7.89 4.59
N LEU A 76 -0.29 -7.21 4.00
CA LEU A 76 -0.36 -5.76 3.99
C LEU A 76 -0.47 -5.21 5.42
N LEU A 77 -1.39 -5.73 6.23
CA LEU A 77 -1.57 -5.24 7.60
C LEU A 77 -0.31 -5.44 8.44
N GLU A 78 0.35 -6.59 8.32
CA GLU A 78 1.61 -6.83 9.02
C GLU A 78 2.73 -5.90 8.54
N ALA A 79 2.83 -5.65 7.23
CA ALA A 79 3.79 -4.69 6.69
C ALA A 79 3.51 -3.26 7.19
N LEU A 80 2.25 -2.82 7.14
CA LEU A 80 1.85 -1.52 7.68
C LEU A 80 2.11 -1.43 9.18
N ARG A 81 1.99 -2.53 9.91
CA ARG A 81 2.33 -2.60 11.32
C ARG A 81 3.81 -2.28 11.53
N LEU A 82 4.68 -3.05 10.89
CA LEU A 82 6.14 -2.90 10.97
C LEU A 82 6.63 -1.52 10.52
N LEU A 83 5.98 -0.90 9.53
CA LEU A 83 6.37 0.43 9.04
C LEU A 83 6.01 1.57 10.00
N GLN A 84 4.96 1.41 10.81
CA GLN A 84 4.53 2.43 11.78
C GLN A 84 5.24 2.28 13.12
N GLU A 85 5.85 1.13 13.42
CA GLU A 85 6.66 0.93 14.63
C GLU A 85 7.76 2.01 14.73
N PRO A 86 8.01 2.57 15.93
CA PRO A 86 9.10 3.52 16.15
C PRO A 86 10.48 2.94 15.79
N ALA A 87 10.67 1.64 16.02
CA ALA A 87 11.88 0.91 15.64
C ALA A 87 11.95 0.59 14.13
N GLY A 88 10.84 0.73 13.41
CA GLY A 88 10.74 0.53 11.97
C GLY A 88 10.99 1.83 11.22
N MET A 89 9.94 2.42 10.67
CA MET A 89 10.04 3.67 9.90
C MET A 89 9.35 4.87 10.57
N ASP A 90 8.69 4.67 11.72
CA ASP A 90 7.94 5.72 12.45
C ASP A 90 7.00 6.52 11.53
N LEU A 91 6.39 5.83 10.55
CA LEU A 91 5.52 6.44 9.56
C LEU A 91 4.10 6.58 10.12
N GLY A 92 3.80 7.69 10.79
CA GLY A 92 2.45 7.90 11.33
C GLY A 92 1.32 7.69 10.31
N THR A 93 0.23 7.06 10.75
CA THR A 93 -0.88 6.55 9.92
C THR A 93 -1.45 7.53 8.89
N ARG A 94 -1.53 8.82 9.25
CA ARG A 94 -2.03 9.91 8.37
C ARG A 94 -1.17 10.12 7.12
N ARG A 95 0.03 9.54 7.08
CA ARG A 95 0.98 9.62 5.97
C ARG A 95 0.91 8.41 5.05
N ILE A 96 0.08 7.41 5.40
CA ILE A 96 -0.14 6.17 4.67
C ILE A 96 -1.51 6.21 3.98
N THR A 97 -1.52 5.95 2.67
CA THR A 97 -2.76 5.82 1.88
C THR A 97 -2.82 4.44 1.26
N VAL A 98 -3.93 3.73 1.48
CA VAL A 98 -4.20 2.43 0.83
C VAL A 98 -5.22 2.65 -0.28
N SER A 99 -4.85 2.36 -1.53
CA SER A 99 -5.74 2.45 -2.67
C SER A 99 -6.35 1.07 -2.95
N THR A 100 -7.64 1.01 -3.22
CA THR A 100 -8.32 -0.27 -3.49
C THR A 100 -9.39 -0.13 -4.57
N SER A 101 -9.58 -1.17 -5.37
CA SER A 101 -10.73 -1.35 -6.24
C SER A 101 -12.03 -1.62 -5.48
N GLY A 102 -11.91 -2.13 -4.26
CA GLY A 102 -13.00 -2.38 -3.32
C GLY A 102 -13.60 -3.79 -3.40
N PRO A 103 -12.81 -4.88 -3.30
CA PRO A 103 -13.36 -6.21 -3.09
C PRO A 103 -14.07 -6.25 -1.73
N VAL A 104 -15.36 -6.62 -1.72
CA VAL A 104 -16.23 -6.54 -0.52
C VAL A 104 -15.62 -7.28 0.68
N ARG A 105 -15.21 -8.54 0.47
CA ARG A 105 -14.61 -9.36 1.53
C ARG A 105 -13.32 -8.76 2.09
N GLY A 106 -12.40 -8.34 1.22
CA GLY A 106 -11.14 -7.74 1.66
C GLY A 106 -11.35 -6.42 2.41
N PHE A 107 -12.39 -5.66 2.05
CA PHE A 107 -12.76 -4.43 2.73
C PHE A 107 -13.30 -4.70 4.15
N GLU A 108 -14.15 -5.72 4.31
CA GLU A 108 -14.63 -6.16 5.62
C GLU A 108 -13.49 -6.64 6.53
N GLU A 109 -12.61 -7.50 6.00
CA GLU A 109 -11.42 -7.97 6.72
C GLU A 109 -10.51 -6.81 7.16
N PHE A 110 -10.27 -5.84 6.27
CA PHE A 110 -9.47 -4.66 6.59
C PHE A 110 -10.13 -3.79 7.67
N LEU A 111 -11.43 -3.54 7.56
CA LEU A 111 -12.17 -2.75 8.56
C LEU A 111 -12.23 -3.45 9.92
N ALA A 112 -12.36 -4.78 9.93
CA ALA A 112 -12.32 -5.58 11.15
C ALA A 112 -10.95 -5.44 11.83
N ALA A 113 -9.86 -5.66 11.10
CA ALA A 113 -8.50 -5.52 11.61
C ALA A 113 -8.20 -4.10 12.12
N ALA A 114 -8.66 -3.08 11.38
CA ALA A 114 -8.49 -1.67 11.75
C ALA A 114 -9.37 -1.21 12.94
N ARG A 115 -10.25 -2.06 13.47
CA ARG A 115 -10.97 -1.82 14.75
C ARG A 115 -10.21 -2.38 15.96
N VAL A 116 -9.41 -3.43 15.76
CA VAL A 116 -8.74 -4.16 16.86
C VAL A 116 -7.33 -3.65 17.15
N LEU A 117 -6.78 -2.78 16.30
CA LEU A 117 -5.45 -2.19 16.44
C LEU A 117 -5.55 -0.68 16.73
N PRO A 118 -5.89 -0.26 17.97
CA PRO A 118 -6.10 1.15 18.32
C PRO A 118 -4.85 2.01 18.20
N GLU A 119 -3.65 1.44 18.34
CA GLU A 119 -2.37 2.15 18.23
C GLU A 119 -1.98 2.49 16.77
N PHE A 120 -2.57 1.80 15.80
CA PHE A 120 -2.19 1.89 14.38
C PHE A 120 -2.97 2.91 13.58
N GLY A 121 -3.97 3.57 14.18
CA GLY A 121 -4.88 4.46 13.48
C GLY A 121 -5.55 3.81 12.25
N ARG A 122 -6.32 4.59 11.47
CA ARG A 122 -6.82 4.12 10.17
C ARG A 122 -6.07 4.81 9.04
N PRO A 123 -5.31 4.08 8.19
CA PRO A 123 -4.77 4.64 6.96
C PRO A 123 -5.90 5.22 6.12
N ALA A 124 -5.60 6.24 5.32
CA ALA A 124 -6.59 6.77 4.40
C ALA A 124 -6.88 5.70 3.34
N ILE A 125 -8.06 5.08 3.39
CA ILE A 125 -8.51 4.17 2.33
C ILE A 125 -9.15 5.01 1.24
N ARG A 126 -8.63 4.88 0.02
CA ARG A 126 -9.20 5.53 -1.17
C ARG A 126 -9.67 4.45 -2.13
N ARG A 127 -10.98 4.40 -2.35
CA ARG A 127 -11.54 3.62 -3.45
C ARG A 127 -11.22 4.33 -4.76
N SER A 128 -10.63 3.61 -5.70
CA SER A 128 -10.09 4.18 -6.94
C SER A 128 -10.53 3.44 -8.20
N ALA A 129 -11.23 2.30 -8.10
CA ALA A 129 -11.73 1.61 -9.29
C ALA A 129 -12.91 2.36 -9.95
N PRO A 130 -12.82 2.68 -11.24
CA PRO A 130 -13.97 2.99 -12.08
C PRO A 130 -14.75 1.71 -12.43
N SER A 131 -15.92 1.84 -13.05
CA SER A 131 -16.76 0.74 -13.55
C SER A 131 -16.11 -0.14 -14.64
N SER A 132 -14.84 0.10 -14.95
CA SER A 132 -14.05 -0.55 -16.01
C SER A 132 -12.98 -1.52 -15.49
N CYS A 133 -13.06 -1.88 -14.20
CA CYS A 133 -12.36 -3.04 -13.67
C CYS A 133 -13.21 -4.30 -13.88
N ALA A 134 -12.60 -5.35 -14.43
CA ALA A 134 -13.25 -6.56 -14.91
C ALA A 134 -13.66 -7.51 -13.77
#